data_AF-A0A4U7B172-F1
#
_entry.id   AF-A0A4U7B172-F1
#
_cell.length_a   1.000
_cell.length_b   1.000
_cell.length_c   1.000
_cell.angle_alpha   90.00
_cell.angle_beta   90.00
_cell.angle_gamma   90.00
#
_symmetry.space_group_name_H-M   'P 1'
#
loop_
_entity.id
_entity.type
_entity.pdbx_description
1 polymer ?
#
loop_
_entity_poly.entity_id
_entity_poly.type
_entity_poly.pdbx_seq_one_letter_code
_entity_poly.pdbx_strand_id
1 'polypeptide(L)'
;MASPTSNIPDAATIADKTKHAAELQSEADHARNFQQAAATIGKKMEEHPENITAQDASNIKSAEAKFTGIAQPPKGTISAEADHLASVNAKASIPAAGANTAAATTGDKKT
;
A
#
# COMPACT_ATOMS: atom_id res chain seq x y z
N MET A 1 1.05 53.12 -35.22
CA MET A 1 1.73 51.81 -35.20
C MET A 1 1.73 51.34 -33.76
N ALA A 2 0.74 50.53 -33.34
CA ALA A 2 0.67 50.00 -31.99
C ALA A 2 1.59 48.78 -31.91
N SER A 3 2.65 48.87 -31.10
CA SER A 3 3.52 47.73 -30.81
C SER A 3 2.71 46.67 -30.04
N PRO A 4 2.72 45.40 -30.44
CA PRO A 4 2.15 44.35 -29.61
C PRO A 4 3.06 44.19 -28.39
N THR A 5 2.58 44.59 -27.22
CA THR A 5 3.18 44.23 -25.94
C THR A 5 3.10 42.72 -25.83
N SER A 6 4.20 42.04 -26.16
CA SER A 6 4.31 40.60 -26.07
C SER A 6 4.25 40.25 -24.59
N ASN A 7 3.07 39.83 -24.12
CA ASN A 7 2.82 39.29 -22.79
C ASN A 7 3.50 37.91 -22.71
N ILE A 8 4.82 37.88 -22.78
CA ILE A 8 5.60 36.66 -22.57
C ILE A 8 5.51 36.40 -21.05
N PRO A 9 4.88 35.30 -20.61
CA PRO A 9 4.84 34.98 -19.20
C PRO A 9 6.28 34.76 -18.72
N ASP A 10 6.66 35.45 -17.65
CA ASP A 10 7.98 35.33 -17.04
C ASP A 10 8.27 33.86 -16.71
N ALA A 11 9.52 33.42 -16.86
CA ALA A 11 9.92 32.02 -16.73
C ALA A 11 9.54 31.42 -15.37
N ALA A 12 9.48 32.26 -14.32
CA ALA A 12 8.99 31.89 -13.00
C ALA A 12 7.51 31.43 -13.01
N THR A 13 6.66 32.07 -13.80
CA THR A 13 5.23 31.74 -13.90
C THR A 13 5.00 30.42 -14.66
N ILE A 14 5.86 30.11 -15.63
CA ILE A 14 5.82 28.82 -16.35
C ILE A 14 6.25 27.68 -15.41
N ALA A 15 7.30 27.90 -14.60
CA ALA A 15 7.78 26.93 -13.63
C ALA A 15 6.77 26.61 -12.51
N ASP A 16 6.02 27.62 -12.03
CA ASP A 16 4.95 27.39 -11.05
C ASP A 16 3.79 26.58 -11.64
N LYS A 17 3.36 26.93 -12.86
CA LYS A 17 2.29 26.19 -13.54
C LYS A 17 2.66 24.74 -13.83
N THR A 18 3.91 24.45 -14.19
CA THR A 18 4.36 23.07 -14.45
C THR A 18 4.48 22.25 -13.17
N LYS A 19 4.93 22.84 -12.05
CA LYS A 19 4.92 22.17 -10.75
C LYS A 19 3.50 21.83 -10.31
N HIS A 20 2.59 22.78 -10.41
CA HIS A 20 1.19 22.57 -10.04
C HIS A 20 0.51 21.52 -10.93
N ALA A 21 0.81 21.51 -12.23
CA ALA A 21 0.35 20.46 -13.14
C ALA A 21 0.93 19.08 -12.79
N ALA A 22 2.20 19.00 -12.39
CA ALA A 22 2.85 17.76 -11.98
C ALA A 22 2.28 17.22 -10.66
N GLU A 23 1.97 18.10 -9.69
CA GLU A 23 1.30 17.74 -8.44
C GLU A 23 -0.09 17.13 -8.71
N LEU A 24 -0.90 17.80 -9.53
CA LEU A 24 -2.24 17.31 -9.92
C LEU A 24 -2.18 15.99 -10.69
N GLN A 25 -1.18 15.81 -11.56
CA GLN A 25 -0.95 14.54 -12.25
C GLN A 25 -0.55 13.43 -11.29
N SER A 26 0.35 13.71 -10.34
CA SER A 26 0.78 12.73 -9.34
C SER A 26 -0.38 12.27 -8.47
N GLU A 27 -1.28 13.17 -8.06
CA GLU A 27 -2.49 12.81 -7.30
C GLU A 27 -3.44 11.92 -8.13
N ALA A 28 -3.66 12.26 -9.41
CA ALA A 28 -4.47 11.47 -10.30
C ALA A 28 -3.88 10.07 -10.53
N ASP A 29 -2.55 9.97 -10.65
CA ASP A 29 -1.84 8.71 -10.80
C ASP A 29 -1.92 7.85 -9.53
N HIS A 30 -1.82 8.47 -8.35
CA HIS A 30 -2.02 7.78 -7.08
C HIS A 30 -3.44 7.21 -6.95
N ALA A 31 -4.45 7.99 -7.34
CA ALA A 31 -5.84 7.55 -7.33
C ALA A 31 -6.07 6.37 -8.30
N ARG A 32 -5.54 6.47 -9.53
CA ARG A 32 -5.60 5.39 -10.53
C ARG A 32 -4.93 4.11 -10.03
N ASN A 33 -3.73 4.24 -9.46
CA ASN A 33 -2.97 3.11 -8.93
C ASN A 33 -3.72 2.42 -7.79
N PHE A 34 -4.25 3.20 -6.84
CA PHE A 34 -5.06 2.66 -5.75
C PHE A 34 -6.33 1.96 -6.27
N GLN A 35 -7.07 2.58 -7.20
CA GLN A 35 -8.26 1.96 -7.78
C GLN A 35 -7.95 0.64 -8.50
N GLN A 36 -6.85 0.58 -9.26
CA GLN A 36 -6.42 -0.65 -9.92
C GLN A 36 -6.04 -1.73 -8.91
N ALA A 37 -5.22 -1.37 -7.92
CA ALA A 37 -4.84 -2.30 -6.85
C ALA A 37 -6.07 -2.82 -6.10
N ALA A 38 -7.01 -1.93 -5.74
CA ALA A 38 -8.25 -2.28 -5.05
C ALA A 38 -9.17 -3.16 -5.89
N ALA A 39 -9.31 -2.90 -7.19
CA ALA A 39 -10.09 -3.75 -8.07
C ALA A 39 -9.46 -5.15 -8.20
N THR A 40 -8.15 -5.23 -8.45
CA THR A 40 -7.45 -6.52 -8.63
C THR A 40 -7.41 -7.32 -7.34
N ILE A 41 -7.00 -6.71 -6.22
CA ILE A 41 -6.85 -7.40 -4.95
C ILE A 41 -8.22 -7.66 -4.34
N GLY A 42 -9.16 -6.71 -4.40
CA GLY A 42 -10.54 -6.91 -3.95
C GLY A 42 -11.21 -8.07 -4.67
N LYS A 43 -11.07 -8.16 -5.99
CA LYS A 43 -11.58 -9.32 -6.75
C LYS A 43 -10.89 -10.62 -6.34
N LYS A 44 -9.57 -10.59 -6.13
CA LYS A 44 -8.82 -11.75 -5.66
C LYS A 44 -9.26 -12.20 -4.26
N MET A 45 -9.61 -11.27 -3.37
CA MET A 45 -10.14 -11.61 -2.04
C MET A 45 -11.52 -12.26 -2.12
N GLU A 46 -12.35 -11.84 -3.07
CA GLU A 46 -13.70 -12.37 -3.25
C GLU A 46 -13.68 -13.76 -3.91
N GLU A 47 -12.86 -13.95 -4.95
CA GLU A 47 -12.79 -15.20 -5.70
C GLU A 47 -11.84 -16.23 -5.07
N HIS A 48 -10.71 -15.78 -4.53
CA HIS A 48 -9.61 -16.61 -4.05
C HIS A 48 -8.93 -16.01 -2.80
N PRO A 49 -9.66 -15.85 -1.68
CA PRO A 49 -9.13 -15.28 -0.45
C PRO A 49 -7.87 -16.01 0.05
N GLU A 50 -7.74 -17.31 -0.20
CA GLU A 50 -6.59 -18.15 0.14
C GLU A 50 -5.30 -17.82 -0.62
N ASN A 51 -5.42 -17.15 -1.77
CA ASN A 51 -4.29 -16.75 -2.61
C ASN A 51 -3.77 -15.35 -2.29
N ILE A 52 -4.40 -14.64 -1.34
CA ILE A 52 -3.94 -13.32 -0.88
C ILE A 52 -2.61 -13.46 -0.15
N THR A 53 -1.62 -12.70 -0.59
CA THR A 53 -0.26 -12.73 -0.06
C THR A 53 0.10 -11.45 0.68
N ALA A 54 1.16 -11.48 1.49
CA ALA A 54 1.69 -10.29 2.16
C ALA A 54 2.13 -9.20 1.15
N GLN A 55 2.54 -9.60 -0.06
CA GLN A 55 2.89 -8.66 -1.13
C GLN A 55 1.64 -7.91 -1.62
N ASP A 56 0.53 -8.61 -1.82
CA ASP A 56 -0.74 -7.99 -2.22
C ASP A 56 -1.17 -6.96 -1.16
N ALA A 57 -1.12 -7.34 0.12
CA ALA A 57 -1.43 -6.45 1.24
C ALA A 57 -0.53 -5.21 1.30
N SER A 58 0.78 -5.37 1.11
CA SER A 58 1.74 -4.26 1.11
C SER A 58 1.54 -3.30 -0.07
N ASN A 59 1.24 -3.85 -1.25
CA ASN A 59 0.97 -3.07 -2.46
C ASN A 59 -0.24 -2.17 -2.27
N ILE A 60 -1.36 -2.73 -1.81
CA ILE A 60 -2.59 -1.95 -1.63
C ILE A 60 -2.49 -0.94 -0.48
N LYS A 61 -1.81 -1.31 0.61
CA LYS A 61 -1.55 -0.41 1.73
C LYS A 61 -0.72 0.80 1.31
N SER A 62 0.30 0.59 0.49
CA SER A 62 1.13 1.67 -0.05
C SER A 62 0.37 2.58 -1.00
N ALA A 63 -0.50 2.01 -1.83
CA ALA A 63 -1.34 2.78 -2.73
C ALA A 63 -2.41 3.58 -1.97
N GLU A 64 -3.05 2.98 -0.97
CA GLU A 64 -4.04 3.63 -0.10
C GLU A 64 -3.41 4.78 0.70
N ALA A 65 -2.21 4.58 1.24
CA ALA A 65 -1.51 5.63 1.98
C ALA A 65 -1.15 6.84 1.10
N LYS A 66 -0.79 6.60 -0.17
CA LYS A 66 -0.51 7.66 -1.15
C LYS A 66 -1.76 8.37 -1.65
N PHE A 67 -2.89 7.66 -1.71
CA PHE A 67 -4.16 8.20 -2.16
C PHE A 67 -4.88 8.99 -1.05
N THR A 68 -4.91 8.45 0.16
CA THR A 68 -5.60 9.06 1.31
C THR A 68 -4.71 10.04 2.09
N GLY A 69 -3.39 9.96 1.91
CA GLY A 69 -2.42 10.67 2.74
C GLY A 69 -2.25 10.05 4.14
N ILE A 70 -2.92 8.93 4.43
CA ILE A 70 -2.91 8.29 5.75
C ILE A 70 -2.00 7.06 5.71
N ALA A 71 -0.86 7.11 6.39
CA ALA A 71 0.12 6.03 6.41
C ALA A 71 -0.40 4.69 6.97
N GLN A 72 -1.41 4.73 7.84
CA GLN A 72 -2.07 3.57 8.44
C GLN A 72 -3.56 3.62 8.12
N PRO A 73 -4.02 2.86 7.12
CA PRO A 73 -5.44 2.75 6.82
C PRO A 73 -6.21 2.22 8.05
N PRO A 74 -7.41 2.77 8.33
CA PRO A 74 -8.24 2.27 9.42
C PRO A 74 -8.68 0.81 9.19
N LYS A 75 -9.08 0.15 10.27
CA LYS A 75 -9.63 -1.22 10.19
C LYS A 75 -10.90 -1.22 9.34
N GLY A 76 -11.06 -2.21 8.47
CA GLY A 76 -12.19 -2.32 7.54
C GLY A 76 -11.95 -1.73 6.16
N THR A 77 -10.79 -1.11 5.90
CA THR A 77 -10.38 -0.84 4.51
C THR A 77 -9.88 -2.11 3.85
N ILE A 78 -9.87 -2.08 2.51
CA ILE A 78 -9.45 -3.22 1.70
C ILE A 78 -7.99 -3.62 2.01
N SER A 79 -7.13 -2.67 2.38
CA SER A 79 -5.75 -2.94 2.79
C SER A 79 -5.66 -3.65 4.13
N ALA A 80 -6.51 -3.28 5.08
CA ALA A 80 -6.58 -3.95 6.38
C ALA A 80 -7.09 -5.39 6.23
N GLU A 81 -8.08 -5.60 5.37
CA GLU A 81 -8.58 -6.96 5.05
C GLU A 81 -7.53 -7.79 4.32
N ALA A 82 -6.75 -7.17 3.42
CA ALA A 82 -5.68 -7.84 2.68
C ALA A 82 -4.61 -8.37 3.62
N ASP A 83 -4.22 -7.53 4.59
CA ASP A 83 -3.20 -7.85 5.59
C ASP A 83 -3.68 -8.96 6.52
N HIS A 84 -4.97 -8.96 6.87
CA HIS A 84 -5.60 -10.01 7.66
C HIS A 84 -5.60 -11.35 6.90
N LEU A 85 -6.12 -11.38 5.66
CA LEU A 85 -6.14 -12.59 4.82
C LEU A 85 -4.74 -13.11 4.54
N ALA A 86 -3.80 -12.22 4.19
CA ALA A 86 -2.40 -12.57 3.99
C ALA A 86 -1.78 -13.21 5.24
N SER A 87 -2.07 -12.68 6.42
CA SER A 87 -1.57 -13.23 7.69
C SER A 87 -2.16 -14.60 8.00
N VAL A 88 -3.45 -14.81 7.71
CA VAL A 88 -4.12 -16.10 7.85
C VAL A 88 -3.53 -17.13 6.89
N ASN A 89 -3.38 -16.76 5.62
CA ASN A 89 -2.83 -17.63 4.58
C ASN A 89 -1.37 -17.96 4.84
N ALA A 90 -0.57 -16.98 5.28
CA ALA A 90 0.82 -17.20 5.70
C ALA A 90 0.90 -18.23 6.84
N LYS A 91 0.02 -18.13 7.86
CA LYS A 91 -0.04 -19.13 8.93
C LYS A 91 -0.47 -20.52 8.45
N ALA A 92 -1.34 -20.60 7.45
CA ALA A 92 -1.77 -21.87 6.86
C ALA A 92 -0.70 -22.48 5.95
N SER A 93 0.16 -21.67 5.33
CA SER A 93 1.19 -22.09 4.38
C SER A 93 2.60 -22.20 4.98
N ILE A 94 2.80 -21.80 6.25
CA ILE A 94 3.95 -22.22 7.03
C ILE A 94 3.71 -23.68 7.46
N PRO A 95 4.42 -24.69 6.91
CA PRO A 95 4.55 -25.96 7.61
C PRO A 95 5.23 -25.61 8.94
N ALA A 96 4.72 -26.14 10.05
CA ALA A 96 5.24 -25.95 11.40
C ALA A 96 6.78 -26.13 11.48
N ALA A 97 7.54 -25.10 11.16
CA ALA A 97 8.99 -25.04 11.25
C ALA A 97 9.29 -24.05 12.37
N GLY A 98 9.15 -24.51 13.61
CA GLY A 98 9.50 -23.73 14.79
C GLY A 98 8.82 -24.10 16.10
N ALA A 99 7.99 -25.14 16.16
CA ALA A 99 7.48 -25.67 17.44
C ALA A 99 8.26 -26.92 17.90
N ASN A 100 9.57 -26.93 17.69
CA ASN A 100 10.49 -27.85 18.36
C ASN A 100 10.87 -27.27 19.73
N THR A 101 10.11 -27.70 20.73
CA THR A 101 10.60 -28.15 22.05
C THR A 101 11.90 -27.53 22.57
N ALA A 102 11.76 -26.57 23.47
CA ALA A 102 12.67 -26.42 24.61
C ALA A 102 11.85 -26.01 25.85
N ALA A 103 10.96 -26.92 26.27
CA ALA A 103 10.59 -26.98 27.67
C ALA A 103 11.84 -27.43 28.43
N ALA A 104 12.64 -26.46 28.90
CA ALA A 104 13.73 -26.71 29.81
C ALA A 104 13.11 -27.22 31.13
N THR A 105 13.24 -28.53 31.27
CA THR A 105 12.96 -29.39 32.41
C THR A 105 13.25 -28.76 33.77
N THR A 106 12.22 -28.71 34.61
CA THR A 106 12.36 -28.86 36.06
C THR A 106 13.10 -30.17 36.36
N GLY A 107 14.18 -30.10 37.13
CA GLY A 107 14.69 -31.25 37.88
C GLY A 107 16.20 -31.39 37.91
N ASP A 108 16.88 -30.64 38.79
CA ASP A 108 18.19 -31.06 39.31
C ASP A 108 18.10 -31.19 40.83
N LYS A 109 18.00 -32.45 41.27
CA LYS A 109 18.06 -32.88 42.66
C LYS A 109 19.08 -34.00 42.74
N LYS A 110 20.37 -33.67 42.91
CA LYS A 110 21.36 -34.53 43.58
C LYS A 110 22.66 -33.77 43.86
N THR A 111 22.85 -33.33 45.10
CA THR A 111 23.99 -33.69 45.97
C THR A 111 23.71 -33.21 47.38
#